data_AF-A0A2E2IWK0-F1
#
_entry.id   AF-A0A2E2IWK0-F1
#
_cell.length_a   1.000
_cell.length_b   1.000
_cell.length_c   1.000
_cell.angle_alpha   90.00
_cell.angle_beta   90.00
_cell.angle_gamma   90.00
#
_symmetry.space_group_name_H-M   'P 1'
#
loop_
_entity.id
_entity.type
_entity.pdbx_description
1 polymer ?
#
loop_
_entity_poly.entity_id
_entity_poly.type
_entity_poly.pdbx_seq_one_letter_code
_entity_poly.pdbx_strand_id
1 'polypeptide(L)'
;MLTLPTLCDRAAARALHPDIRDAVGNDPLVIDAGEVQRIGQAMLQLLVSAANTDAGITIVSPSDAIIEALRTAGLETVLGEEIDHVAAGEKAA
;
A
#
# COMPACT_ATOMS: atom_id res chain seq x y z
N MET A 1 -5.90 -0.36 10.74
CA MET A 1 -5.83 0.28 9.40
C MET A 1 -4.89 1.46 9.48
N LEU A 2 -3.94 1.55 8.55
CA LEU A 2 -2.94 2.61 8.45
C LEU A 2 -3.21 3.40 7.15
N THR A 3 -3.27 4.72 7.23
CA THR A 3 -3.50 5.57 6.04
C THR A 3 -2.17 6.12 5.54
N LEU A 4 -1.91 5.97 4.25
CA LEU A 4 -0.72 6.52 3.62
C LEU A 4 -0.85 8.04 3.43
N PRO A 5 0.25 8.80 3.62
CA PRO A 5 0.25 10.23 3.36
C PRO A 5 0.19 10.54 1.86
N THR A 6 -0.23 11.75 1.51
CA THR A 6 -0.31 12.22 0.11
C THR A 6 1.03 12.16 -0.63
N LEU A 7 2.15 12.41 0.08
CA LEU A 7 3.51 12.27 -0.42
C LEU A 7 4.21 11.10 0.28
N CYS A 8 4.31 9.98 -0.43
CA CYS A 8 4.95 8.74 0.02
C CYS A 8 6.40 8.63 -0.46
N ASP A 9 7.26 9.56 -0.04
CA ASP A 9 8.69 9.57 -0.41
C ASP A 9 9.58 8.82 0.60
N ARG A 10 10.90 9.01 0.50
CA ARG A 10 11.86 8.40 1.43
C ARG A 10 11.68 8.86 2.88
N ALA A 11 11.31 10.12 3.11
CA ALA A 11 11.11 10.63 4.46
C ALA A 11 9.85 9.99 5.09
N ALA A 12 8.76 9.92 4.31
CA ALA A 12 7.55 9.22 4.72
C ALA A 12 7.81 7.73 5.02
N ALA A 13 8.56 7.02 4.17
CA ALA A 13 8.89 5.62 4.40
C ALA A 13 9.67 5.41 5.71
N ARG A 14 10.62 6.30 6.02
CA ARG A 14 11.36 6.23 7.30
C ARG A 14 10.46 6.50 8.51
N ALA A 15 9.50 7.40 8.37
CA ALA A 15 8.56 7.74 9.44
C ALA A 15 7.57 6.60 9.71
N LEU A 16 7.05 5.95 8.66
CA LEU A 16 6.05 4.89 8.77
C LEU A 16 6.62 3.50 9.04
N HIS A 17 7.91 3.27 8.79
CA HIS A 17 8.52 1.95 8.98
C HIS A 17 8.32 1.33 10.37
N PRO A 18 8.49 2.05 11.51
CA PRO A 18 8.22 1.49 12.83
C PRO A 18 6.76 1.04 12.97
N ASP A 19 5.82 1.87 12.56
CA ASP A 19 4.38 1.60 12.69
C ASP A 19 3.96 0.40 11.82
N ILE A 20 4.46 0.32 10.58
CA ILE A 20 4.23 -0.82 9.69
C ILE A 20 4.86 -2.08 10.28
N ARG A 21 6.12 -2.03 10.72
CA ARG A 21 6.79 -3.20 11.31
C ARG A 21 6.04 -3.74 12.52
N ASP A 22 5.57 -2.86 13.38
CA ASP A 22 4.91 -3.24 14.62
C ASP A 22 3.48 -3.75 14.36
N ALA A 23 2.84 -3.31 13.27
CA ALA A 23 1.48 -3.72 12.90
C ALA A 23 1.42 -5.01 12.07
N VAL A 24 2.41 -5.30 11.23
CA VAL A 24 2.47 -6.48 10.34
C VAL A 24 2.88 -7.75 11.14
N GLY A 25 2.40 -7.87 12.37
CA GLY A 25 2.71 -8.96 13.30
C GLY A 25 1.94 -10.24 12.96
N ASN A 26 0.94 -10.58 13.78
CA ASN A 26 0.16 -11.81 13.59
C ASN A 26 -1.08 -11.63 12.70
N ASP A 27 -1.51 -10.39 12.48
CA ASP A 27 -2.74 -10.08 11.74
C ASP A 27 -2.42 -9.26 10.48
N PRO A 28 -3.17 -9.45 9.37
CA PRO A 28 -2.95 -8.68 8.15
C PRO A 28 -3.12 -7.17 8.38
N LEU A 29 -2.17 -6.38 7.88
CA LEU A 29 -2.26 -4.91 7.97
C LEU A 29 -3.05 -4.33 6.79
N VAL A 30 -4.23 -3.78 7.08
CA VAL A 30 -4.98 -2.98 6.10
C VAL A 30 -4.36 -1.59 5.95
N ILE A 31 -4.02 -1.22 4.71
CA ILE A 31 -3.41 0.06 4.32
C ILE A 31 -4.37 0.80 3.38
N ASP A 32 -4.78 2.00 3.77
CA ASP A 32 -5.55 2.90 2.92
C ASP A 32 -4.60 3.80 2.11
N ALA A 33 -4.72 3.73 0.78
CA ALA A 33 -3.87 4.47 -0.15
C ALA A 33 -4.63 5.47 -1.03
N GLY A 34 -5.85 5.89 -0.62
CA GLY A 34 -6.74 6.72 -1.44
C GLY A 34 -6.21 8.12 -1.74
N GLU A 35 -5.52 8.73 -0.78
CA GLU A 35 -5.05 10.11 -0.88
C GLU A 35 -3.63 10.23 -1.44
N VAL A 36 -2.99 9.10 -1.80
CA VAL A 36 -1.61 9.11 -2.30
C VAL A 36 -1.55 9.80 -3.65
N GLN A 37 -0.80 10.89 -3.76
CA GLN A 37 -0.59 11.61 -5.04
C GLN A 37 0.76 11.29 -5.66
N ARG A 38 1.73 10.87 -4.85
CA ARG A 38 3.06 10.50 -5.31
C ARG A 38 3.70 9.50 -4.38
N ILE A 39 4.27 8.45 -4.94
CA ILE A 39 5.01 7.42 -4.21
C ILE A 39 6.41 7.24 -4.80
N GLY A 40 7.40 7.11 -3.91
CA GLY A 40 8.80 6.87 -4.27
C GLY A 40 9.23 5.42 -4.04
N GLN A 41 10.37 5.06 -4.63
CA GLN A 41 10.94 3.71 -4.56
C GLN A 41 11.14 3.17 -3.14
N ALA A 42 11.51 4.04 -2.19
CA ALA A 42 11.70 3.64 -0.79
C ALA A 42 10.39 3.18 -0.13
N MET A 43 9.26 3.84 -0.44
CA MET A 43 7.97 3.42 0.08
C MET A 43 7.48 2.15 -0.61
N LEU A 44 7.65 2.04 -1.94
CA LEU A 44 7.32 0.81 -2.67
C LEU A 44 8.03 -0.40 -2.06
N GLN A 45 9.33 -0.28 -1.75
CA GLN A 45 10.05 -1.39 -1.13
C GLN A 45 9.60 -1.70 0.30
N LEU A 46 9.20 -0.69 1.07
CA LEU A 46 8.62 -0.92 2.38
C LEU A 46 7.31 -1.72 2.29
N LEU A 47 6.44 -1.36 1.34
CA LEU A 47 5.19 -2.08 1.09
C LEU A 47 5.45 -3.51 0.62
N VAL A 48 6.38 -3.73 -0.31
CA VAL A 48 6.79 -5.08 -0.74
C VAL A 48 7.31 -5.89 0.44
N SER A 49 8.18 -5.30 1.28
CA SER A 49 8.69 -5.98 2.46
C SER A 49 7.58 -6.35 3.45
N ALA A 50 6.57 -5.51 3.60
CA ALA A 50 5.42 -5.78 4.47
C ALA A 50 4.52 -6.88 3.90
N ALA A 51 4.29 -6.89 2.58
CA ALA A 51 3.54 -7.95 1.89
C ALA A 51 4.20 -9.33 2.02
N ASN A 52 5.54 -9.39 2.11
CA ASN A 52 6.31 -10.64 2.24
C ASN A 52 6.42 -11.19 3.68
N THR A 53 5.62 -10.68 4.61
CA THR A 53 5.50 -11.23 5.96
C THR A 53 4.44 -12.34 6.01
N ASP A 54 4.41 -13.13 7.08
CA ASP A 54 3.43 -14.23 7.22
C ASP A 54 1.98 -13.73 7.23
N ALA A 55 1.72 -12.54 7.80
CA ALA A 55 0.40 -11.95 7.86
C ALA A 55 0.05 -11.05 6.65
N GLY A 56 1.08 -10.54 5.95
CA GLY A 56 0.92 -9.70 4.77
C GLY A 56 0.27 -8.34 5.03
N ILE A 57 -0.16 -7.71 3.93
CA ILE A 57 -0.88 -6.43 3.95
C ILE A 57 -2.09 -6.52 3.03
N THR A 58 -3.03 -5.59 3.17
CA THR A 58 -4.11 -5.41 2.19
C THR A 58 -4.20 -3.94 1.86
N ILE A 59 -3.99 -3.57 0.60
CA ILE A 59 -4.10 -2.20 0.11
C ILE A 59 -5.54 -1.95 -0.33
N VAL A 60 -6.22 -1.03 0.34
CA VAL A 60 -7.57 -0.60 0.00
C VAL A 60 -7.54 0.80 -0.61
N SER A 61 -8.53 1.09 -1.46
CA SER A 61 -8.68 2.37 -2.14
C SER A 61 -7.39 2.83 -2.83
N PRO A 62 -6.76 2.04 -3.73
CA PRO A 62 -5.52 2.47 -4.37
C PRO A 62 -5.77 3.70 -5.24
N SER A 63 -5.01 4.78 -5.01
CA SER A 63 -5.04 5.93 -5.91
C SER A 63 -4.41 5.62 -7.28
N ASP A 64 -4.71 6.43 -8.29
CA ASP A 64 -4.07 6.33 -9.62
C ASP A 64 -2.54 6.37 -9.53
N ALA A 65 -1.99 7.14 -8.58
CA ALA A 65 -0.55 7.22 -8.38
C ALA A 65 0.05 5.91 -7.87
N ILE A 66 -0.68 5.14 -7.06
CA ILE A 66 -0.26 3.80 -6.63
C ILE A 66 -0.29 2.85 -7.82
N ILE A 67 -1.40 2.80 -8.55
CA ILE A 67 -1.57 1.90 -9.70
C ILE A 67 -0.47 2.14 -10.73
N GLU A 68 -0.23 3.41 -11.10
CA GLU A 68 0.78 3.74 -12.09
C GLU A 68 2.21 3.49 -11.59
N ALA A 69 2.47 3.68 -10.29
CA ALA A 69 3.78 3.38 -9.71
C ALA A 69 4.08 1.87 -9.69
N LEU A 70 3.08 1.04 -9.38
CA LEU A 70 3.23 -0.43 -9.45
C LEU A 70 3.54 -0.87 -10.87
N ARG A 71 2.81 -0.34 -11.87
CA ARG A 71 3.08 -0.60 -13.29
C ARG A 71 4.48 -0.16 -13.71
N THR A 72 4.86 1.06 -13.37
CA THR A 72 6.17 1.61 -13.71
C THR A 72 7.31 0.78 -13.10
N ALA A 73 7.09 0.21 -11.91
CA ALA A 73 8.08 -0.59 -11.21
C ALA A 73 8.05 -2.09 -11.57
N GLY A 74 7.08 -2.56 -12.35
CA GLY A 74 6.90 -3.99 -12.64
C GLY A 74 6.48 -4.81 -11.41
N LEU A 75 5.72 -4.20 -10.50
CA LEU A 75 5.33 -4.79 -9.21
C LEU A 75 3.88 -5.27 -9.18
N GLU A 76 3.17 -5.30 -10.31
CA GLU A 76 1.76 -5.68 -10.37
C GLU A 76 1.51 -7.10 -9.86
N THR A 77 2.45 -8.02 -10.08
CA THR A 77 2.36 -9.40 -9.57
C THR A 77 2.96 -9.57 -8.17
N VAL A 78 3.47 -8.49 -7.56
CA VAL A 78 4.10 -8.53 -6.23
C VAL A 78 3.23 -7.81 -5.20
N LEU A 79 2.64 -6.67 -5.58
CA LEU A 79 1.78 -5.86 -4.74
C LEU A 79 0.36 -5.71 -5.30
N GLY A 80 0.14 -5.96 -6.59
CA GLY A 80 -1.20 -5.87 -7.16
C GLY A 80 -2.15 -6.97 -6.68
N GLU A 81 -1.62 -8.12 -6.23
CA GLU A 81 -2.40 -9.17 -5.57
C GLU A 81 -2.89 -8.74 -4.19
N GLU A 82 -2.16 -7.85 -3.52
CA GLU A 82 -2.51 -7.28 -2.22
C GLU A 82 -3.52 -6.12 -2.32
N ILE A 83 -3.85 -5.68 -3.54
CA ILE A 83 -4.87 -4.67 -3.77
C ILE A 83 -6.24 -5.33 -3.70
N ASP A 84 -7.00 -5.01 -2.66
CA ASP A 84 -8.40 -5.41 -2.61
C ASP A 84 -9.19 -4.57 -3.63
N HIS A 85 -9.80 -5.25 -4.60
CA HIS A 85 -10.60 -4.63 -5.66
C HIS A 85 -12.03 -4.28 -5.21
N VAL A 86 -12.37 -4.42 -3.93
CA VAL A 86 -13.64 -3.94 -3.37
C VAL A 86 -13.43 -2.50 -2.87
N ALA A 87 -13.94 -1.42 -3.49
CA ALA A 87 -15.22 -1.26 -4.15
C ALA A 87 -15.17 -0.26 -5.34
N ALA A 88 -15.18 -0.80 -6.56
CA ALA A 88 -15.77 -0.10 -7.71
C ALA A 88 -17.17 -0.68 -7.94
N GLY A 89 -18.16 -0.18 -7.20
CA GLY A 89 -19.58 -0.34 -7.56
C GLY A 89 -20.48 -1.06 -6.56
N GLU A 90 -20.88 -0.36 -5.49
CA GLU A 90 -22.29 -0.36 -5.06
C GLU A 90 -22.83 1.07 -5.15
N LYS A 91 -22.97 1.54 -6.38
CA LYS A 91 -24.08 2.42 -6.78
C LYS A 91 -24.93 1.66 -7.79
N ALA A 92 -25.93 0.91 -7.32
CA ALA A 92 -27.09 0.53 -8.11
C ALA A 92 -28.18 -0.09 -7.21
N ALA A 93 -29.15 0.75 -6.81
CA ALA A 93 -30.59 0.51 -6.63
C ALA A 93 -31.15 1.29 -5.43
#